data_AF-A0AA41SUA6-F1
#
_entry.id   AF-A0AA41SUA6-F1
#
_cell.length_a   1.000
_cell.length_b   1.000
_cell.length_c   1.000
_cell.angle_alpha   90.00
_cell.angle_beta   90.00
_cell.angle_gamma   90.00
#
_symmetry.space_group_name_H-M   'P 1'
#
loop_
_entity.id
_entity.type
_entity.pdbx_description
1 polymer ?
#
loop_
_entity_poly.entity_id
_entity_poly.type
_entity_poly.pdbx_seq_one_letter_code
_entity_poly.pdbx_strand_id
1 'polypeptide(L)'
;MAEVQQLRVQEAVDSMVKSVERENIRKMQTLAQPLRYARHRSPIPADRLWAPWGDRGVLKPASPSGRASGASAHQGLMFRCSASCCEDSQASMQQVHQCIERCHAPLAQAQALVTSELEKFQDRLARCTMHCNDKAKDSIDAGSKELQVKRQLDSCVTKCVDDHMHLIPTMTKKMKESLSSIGK
;
A
#
# COMPACT_ATOMS: atom_id res chain seq x y z
N MET A 1 -23.72 14.61 9.46
CA MET A 1 -23.02 15.50 8.49
C MET A 1 -21.53 15.21 8.44
N ALA A 2 -20.81 15.30 9.58
CA ALA A 2 -19.39 14.90 9.66
C ALA A 2 -19.15 13.46 9.16
N GLU A 3 -20.02 12.49 9.50
CA GLU A 3 -19.88 11.09 9.05
C GLU A 3 -19.97 10.91 7.54
N VAL A 4 -20.85 11.64 6.84
CA VAL A 4 -20.99 11.54 5.38
C VAL A 4 -19.73 12.06 4.69
N GLN A 5 -19.18 13.18 5.17
CA GLN A 5 -17.95 13.73 4.63
C GLN A 5 -16.74 12.85 4.93
N GLN A 6 -16.70 12.25 6.13
CA GLN A 6 -15.65 11.33 6.53
C GLN A 6 -15.66 10.05 5.69
N LEU A 7 -16.84 9.48 5.41
CA LEU A 7 -17.00 8.32 4.52
C LEU A 7 -16.53 8.62 3.09
N ARG A 8 -16.91 9.78 2.52
CA ARG A 8 -16.47 10.20 1.18
C ARG A 8 -14.95 10.29 1.08
N VAL A 9 -14.31 10.87 2.10
CA VAL A 9 -12.85 10.97 2.15
C VAL A 9 -12.23 9.59 2.27
N GLN A 10 -12.76 8.73 3.13
CA GLN A 10 -12.25 7.37 3.32
C GLN A 10 -12.31 6.57 2.02
N GLU A 11 -13.43 6.60 1.31
CA GLU A 11 -13.58 5.90 0.03
C GLU A 11 -12.62 6.41 -1.05
N ALA A 12 -12.39 7.74 -1.10
CA ALA A 12 -11.46 8.34 -2.05
C ALA A 12 -10.01 7.93 -1.74
N VAL A 13 -9.63 7.94 -0.46
CA VAL A 13 -8.31 7.49 0.00
C VAL A 13 -8.10 6.01 -0.28
N ASP A 14 -9.07 5.16 0.05
CA ASP A 14 -9.00 3.71 -0.18
C ASP A 14 -8.90 3.38 -1.67
N SER A 15 -9.65 4.09 -2.52
CA SER A 15 -9.58 3.96 -3.98
C SER A 15 -8.20 4.36 -4.52
N MET A 16 -7.63 5.45 -3.99
CA MET A 16 -6.26 5.86 -4.30
C MET A 16 -5.25 4.77 -3.91
N VAL A 17 -5.28 4.27 -2.67
CA VAL A 17 -4.35 3.23 -2.20
C VAL A 17 -4.43 2.00 -3.11
N LYS A 18 -5.65 1.52 -3.40
CA LYS A 18 -5.87 0.41 -4.34
C LYS A 18 -5.38 0.70 -5.76
N SER A 19 -5.43 1.95 -6.22
CA SER A 19 -4.89 2.37 -7.52
C SER A 19 -3.35 2.30 -7.53
N VAL A 20 -2.72 2.79 -6.47
CA VAL A 20 -1.27 2.75 -6.27
C VAL A 20 -0.76 1.31 -6.21
N GLU A 21 -1.40 0.44 -5.42
CA GLU A 21 -1.06 -0.97 -5.32
C GLU A 21 -1.15 -1.69 -6.67
N ARG A 22 -2.28 -1.53 -7.39
CA ARG A 22 -2.50 -2.18 -8.69
C ARG A 22 -1.43 -1.78 -9.72
N GLU A 23 -1.05 -0.52 -9.75
CA GLU A 23 -0.01 -0.05 -10.68
C GLU A 23 1.37 -0.60 -10.32
N ASN A 24 1.69 -0.63 -9.02
CA ASN A 24 2.96 -1.16 -8.54
C ASN A 24 3.07 -2.66 -8.82
N ILE A 25 1.99 -3.43 -8.63
CA ILE A 25 1.93 -4.86 -9.00
C ILE A 25 2.18 -5.06 -10.50
N ARG A 26 1.56 -4.25 -11.38
CA ARG A 26 1.76 -4.35 -12.84
C ARG A 26 3.22 -4.16 -13.21
N LYS A 27 3.89 -3.14 -12.64
CA LYS A 27 5.30 -2.83 -12.90
C LYS A 27 6.24 -3.92 -12.40
N MET A 28 5.97 -4.46 -11.21
CA MET A 28 6.74 -5.59 -10.69
C MET A 28 6.56 -6.87 -11.52
N GLN A 29 5.35 -7.10 -12.04
CA GLN A 29 5.10 -8.24 -12.94
C GLN A 29 5.84 -8.09 -14.27
N THR A 30 5.97 -6.88 -14.82
CA THR A 30 6.78 -6.64 -16.03
C THR A 30 8.27 -6.83 -15.80
N LEU A 31 8.79 -6.48 -14.62
CA LEU A 31 10.19 -6.74 -14.26
C LEU A 31 10.48 -8.23 -14.00
N ALA A 32 9.47 -9.00 -13.58
CA ALA A 32 9.57 -10.46 -13.37
C ALA A 32 9.27 -11.29 -14.63
N GLN A 33 8.86 -10.68 -15.75
CA GLN A 33 8.57 -11.39 -17.01
C GLN A 33 9.77 -12.10 -17.65
N PRO A 34 11.03 -11.62 -17.54
CA PRO A 34 12.19 -12.37 -18.04
C PRO A 34 12.31 -13.77 -17.41
N LEU A 35 11.85 -13.94 -16.16
CA LEU A 35 11.92 -15.23 -15.44
C LEU A 35 10.77 -16.19 -15.78
N ARG A 36 9.66 -15.72 -16.38
CA ARG A 36 8.56 -16.62 -16.78
C ARG A 36 8.78 -17.28 -18.13
N TYR A 37 9.61 -16.69 -19.00
CA TYR A 37 9.93 -17.26 -20.32
C TYR A 37 10.97 -18.40 -20.25
N ALA A 38 11.70 -18.53 -19.13
CA ALA A 38 12.65 -19.62 -18.90
C ALA A 38 12.03 -20.89 -18.29
N ARG A 39 10.72 -20.91 -17.98
CA ARG A 39 10.04 -22.09 -17.38
C ARG A 39 9.24 -22.92 -18.40
N HIS A 40 9.79 -23.11 -19.59
CA HIS A 40 9.30 -24.11 -20.55
C HIS A 40 10.46 -24.83 -21.26
N ARG A 41 11.32 -25.51 -20.50
CA ARG A 41 11.98 -26.75 -20.97
C ARG A 41 12.68 -27.47 -19.82
N SER A 42 11.92 -28.31 -19.13
CA SER A 42 12.34 -29.64 -18.64
C SER A 42 11.13 -30.32 -17.99
N PRO A 43 10.69 -31.50 -18.48
CA PRO A 43 9.70 -32.28 -17.76
C PRO A 43 10.38 -32.88 -16.52
N ILE A 44 9.93 -32.47 -15.33
CA ILE A 44 10.23 -33.22 -14.10
C ILE A 44 9.38 -34.50 -14.17
N PRO A 45 9.96 -35.71 -14.10
CA PRO A 45 9.18 -36.94 -14.05
C PRO A 45 8.35 -36.98 -12.76
N ALA A 46 7.04 -37.19 -12.89
CA ALA A 46 6.08 -37.22 -11.79
C ALA A 46 6.08 -38.57 -11.04
N ASP A 47 7.23 -39.23 -10.88
CA ASP A 47 7.33 -40.53 -10.22
C ASP A 47 8.29 -40.47 -9.03
N ARG A 48 7.82 -39.86 -7.94
CA ARG A 48 8.29 -40.09 -6.55
C ARG A 48 7.39 -39.36 -5.54
N LEU A 49 6.07 -39.53 -5.68
CA LEU A 49 5.10 -38.94 -4.76
C LEU A 49 4.20 -39.97 -4.08
N TRP A 50 4.78 -41.04 -3.54
CA TRP A 50 4.18 -41.76 -2.40
C TRP A 50 5.22 -42.62 -1.68
N ALA A 51 5.86 -42.07 -0.65
CA ALA A 51 6.46 -42.86 0.43
C ALA A 51 5.96 -42.27 1.76
N PRO A 52 5.46 -43.10 2.70
CA PRO A 52 4.68 -42.64 3.83
C PRO A 52 5.61 -42.24 4.99
N TRP A 53 5.64 -40.96 5.32
CA TRP A 53 6.23 -40.48 6.57
C TRP A 53 5.11 -39.89 7.41
N GLY A 54 4.70 -40.68 8.40
CA GLY A 54 4.04 -40.16 9.59
C GLY A 54 5.00 -39.26 10.39
N ASP A 55 4.38 -38.36 11.13
CA ASP A 55 4.88 -37.71 12.35
C ASP A 55 6.04 -36.72 12.25
N ARG A 56 5.74 -35.50 11.78
CA ARG A 56 5.48 -34.32 12.65
C ARG A 56 5.41 -33.05 11.81
N GLY A 57 4.51 -32.16 12.22
CA GLY A 57 4.02 -31.02 11.45
C GLY A 57 5.08 -30.12 10.84
N VAL A 58 5.04 -30.00 9.51
CA VAL A 58 5.22 -28.75 8.76
C VAL A 58 4.28 -28.84 7.57
N LEU A 59 3.29 -27.94 7.49
CA LEU A 59 2.49 -27.78 6.29
C LEU A 59 3.43 -27.52 5.10
N LYS A 60 3.47 -28.44 4.13
CA LYS A 60 3.99 -28.16 2.78
C LYS A 60 3.23 -26.95 2.23
N PRO A 61 3.89 -25.91 1.68
CA PRO A 61 3.17 -24.88 0.98
C PRO A 61 2.65 -25.47 -0.32
N ALA A 62 1.33 -25.70 -0.38
CA ALA A 62 0.64 -25.95 -1.63
C ALA A 62 0.93 -24.76 -2.56
N SER A 63 1.35 -25.04 -3.79
CA SER A 63 1.44 -24.03 -4.84
C SER A 63 0.09 -23.35 -5.01
N PRO A 64 -0.03 -22.01 -4.86
CA PRO A 64 -1.28 -21.35 -5.14
C PRO A 64 -1.38 -21.17 -6.66
N SER A 65 -2.14 -22.04 -7.32
CA SER A 65 -2.75 -21.76 -8.63
C SER A 65 -3.97 -20.83 -8.51
N GLY A 66 -4.25 -20.30 -7.31
CA GLY A 66 -5.21 -19.24 -7.06
C GLY A 66 -4.65 -17.87 -7.42
N ARG A 67 -5.40 -17.11 -8.20
CA ARG A 67 -5.16 -15.70 -8.52
C ARG A 67 -5.03 -14.90 -7.20
N ALA A 68 -3.80 -14.66 -6.74
CA ALA A 68 -3.55 -13.87 -5.55
C ALA A 68 -3.88 -12.40 -5.85
N SER A 69 -4.94 -11.91 -5.22
CA SER A 69 -5.38 -10.51 -5.29
C SER A 69 -4.35 -9.59 -4.63
N GLY A 70 -3.88 -8.59 -5.37
CA GLY A 70 -3.40 -7.31 -4.82
C GLY A 70 -2.16 -7.38 -3.92
N ALA A 71 -2.38 -7.41 -2.61
CA ALA A 71 -1.34 -7.18 -1.61
C ALA A 71 -0.27 -8.31 -1.54
N SER A 72 -0.61 -9.54 -1.90
CA SER A 72 0.30 -10.70 -1.79
C SER A 72 1.39 -10.76 -2.87
N ALA A 73 1.27 -9.99 -3.95
CA ALA A 73 2.22 -10.06 -5.06
C ALA A 73 3.59 -9.43 -4.71
N HIS A 74 3.60 -8.33 -3.95
CA HIS A 74 4.84 -7.68 -3.51
C HIS A 74 5.58 -8.52 -2.48
N GLN A 75 4.85 -8.99 -1.47
CA GLN A 75 5.37 -9.90 -0.44
C GLN A 75 5.93 -11.17 -1.10
N GLY A 76 5.22 -11.74 -2.08
CA GLY A 76 5.68 -12.91 -2.83
C GLY A 76 6.96 -12.71 -3.65
N LEU A 77 7.20 -11.51 -4.19
CA LEU A 77 8.44 -11.22 -4.92
C LEU A 77 9.63 -11.03 -3.99
N MET A 78 9.41 -10.35 -2.86
CA MET A 78 10.41 -10.23 -1.80
C MET A 78 10.86 -11.63 -1.33
N PHE A 79 9.91 -12.52 -1.01
CA PHE A 79 10.25 -13.87 -0.55
C PHE A 79 10.97 -14.70 -1.63
N ARG A 80 10.65 -14.50 -2.91
CA ARG A 80 11.35 -15.17 -4.02
C ARG A 80 12.78 -14.66 -4.18
N CYS A 81 13.01 -13.36 -4.06
CA CYS A 81 14.34 -12.76 -4.07
C CYS A 81 15.19 -13.31 -2.91
N SER A 82 14.64 -13.31 -1.69
CA SER A 82 15.30 -13.84 -0.50
C SER A 82 15.61 -15.34 -0.63
N ALA A 83 14.74 -16.13 -1.25
CA ALA A 83 15.00 -17.55 -1.52
C ALA A 83 16.20 -17.73 -2.47
N SER A 84 16.28 -16.96 -3.56
CA SER A 84 17.43 -16.99 -4.47
C SER A 84 18.74 -16.55 -3.80
N CYS A 85 18.70 -15.63 -2.83
CA CYS A 85 19.86 -15.29 -2.02
C CYS A 85 20.39 -16.48 -1.21
N CYS A 86 19.50 -17.36 -0.73
CA CYS A 86 19.87 -18.55 0.06
C CYS A 86 20.32 -19.74 -0.81
N GLU A 87 19.99 -19.74 -2.11
CA GLU A 87 20.40 -20.79 -3.05
C GLU A 87 21.86 -20.63 -3.50
N ASP A 88 22.46 -19.44 -3.33
CA ASP A 88 23.86 -19.19 -3.65
C ASP A 88 24.79 -19.85 -2.61
N SER A 89 25.30 -21.03 -2.98
CA SER A 89 26.19 -21.82 -2.14
C SER A 89 27.63 -21.28 -2.07
N GLN A 90 27.99 -20.29 -2.90
CA GLN A 90 29.31 -19.64 -2.89
C GLN A 90 29.34 -18.38 -2.03
N ALA A 91 28.19 -17.82 -1.69
CA ALA A 91 28.07 -16.65 -0.84
C ALA A 91 28.33 -17.00 0.64
N SER A 92 29.04 -16.13 1.34
CA SER A 92 29.16 -16.20 2.80
C SER A 92 27.85 -15.83 3.48
N MET A 93 27.65 -16.29 4.71
CA MET A 93 26.45 -15.96 5.51
C MET A 93 26.19 -14.45 5.61
N GLN A 94 27.24 -13.62 5.69
CA GLN A 94 27.10 -12.16 5.70
C GLN A 94 26.60 -11.61 4.35
N GLN A 95 27.07 -12.16 3.23
CA GLN A 95 26.61 -11.77 1.90
C GLN A 95 25.15 -12.15 1.67
N VAL A 96 24.73 -13.33 2.13
CA VAL A 96 23.32 -13.77 2.08
C VAL A 96 22.43 -12.83 2.89
N HIS A 97 22.84 -12.46 4.12
CA HIS A 97 22.07 -11.53 4.94
C HIS A 97 21.89 -10.17 4.26
N GLN A 98 22.97 -9.61 3.71
CA GLN A 98 22.93 -8.32 3.02
C GLN A 98 22.11 -8.37 1.71
N CYS A 99 22.09 -9.52 1.02
CA CYS A 99 21.21 -9.78 -0.12
C CYS A 99 19.73 -9.76 0.29
N ILE A 100 19.38 -10.44 1.37
CA ILE A 100 18.02 -10.47 1.91
C ILE A 100 17.58 -9.06 2.31
N GLU A 101 18.42 -8.28 3.02
CA GLU A 101 18.07 -6.90 3.37
C GLU A 101 17.74 -6.04 2.14
N ARG A 102 18.49 -6.20 1.05
CA ARG A 102 18.20 -5.53 -0.23
C ARG A 102 16.88 -5.98 -0.86
N CYS A 103 16.51 -7.25 -0.72
CA CYS A 103 15.21 -7.76 -1.20
C CYS A 103 14.02 -7.18 -0.41
N HIS A 104 14.20 -6.85 0.87
CA HIS A 104 13.16 -6.33 1.74
C HIS A 104 13.07 -4.79 1.72
N ALA A 105 14.17 -4.09 1.44
CA ALA A 105 14.26 -2.64 1.50
C ALA A 105 13.25 -1.91 0.59
N PRO A 106 13.04 -2.29 -0.69
CA PRO A 106 12.08 -1.61 -1.57
C PRO A 106 10.65 -1.67 -1.04
N LEU A 107 10.24 -2.81 -0.46
CA LEU A 107 8.91 -2.98 0.12
C LEU A 107 8.74 -2.10 1.36
N ALA A 108 9.75 -2.06 2.25
CA ALA A 108 9.71 -1.24 3.45
C ALA A 108 9.64 0.27 3.11
N GLN A 109 10.43 0.72 2.13
CA GLN A 109 10.42 2.11 1.66
C GLN A 109 9.06 2.48 1.03
N ALA A 110 8.50 1.59 0.21
CA ALA A 110 7.19 1.77 -0.39
C ALA A 110 6.08 1.91 0.67
N GLN A 111 6.09 1.04 1.67
CA GLN A 111 5.14 1.08 2.78
C GLN A 111 5.27 2.38 3.58
N ALA A 112 6.49 2.77 3.96
CA ALA A 112 6.74 4.00 4.71
C ALA A 112 6.27 5.26 3.94
N LEU A 113 6.50 5.31 2.62
CA LEU A 113 6.05 6.42 1.78
C LEU A 113 4.53 6.55 1.79
N VAL A 114 3.81 5.46 1.48
CA VAL A 114 2.33 5.49 1.42
C VAL A 114 1.76 5.88 2.77
N THR A 115 2.25 5.29 3.87
CA THR A 115 1.80 5.64 5.22
C THR A 115 2.04 7.11 5.53
N SER A 116 3.25 7.62 5.30
CA SER A 116 3.57 9.02 5.62
C SER A 116 2.76 10.04 4.82
N GLU A 117 2.48 9.77 3.54
CA GLU A 117 1.67 10.67 2.72
C GLU A 117 0.19 10.65 3.15
N LEU A 118 -0.34 9.48 3.52
CA LEU A 118 -1.68 9.36 4.07
C LEU A 118 -1.82 10.08 5.41
N GLU A 119 -0.85 9.94 6.32
CA GLU A 119 -0.83 10.66 7.59
C GLU A 119 -0.81 12.17 7.40
N LYS A 120 0.02 12.69 6.48
CA LYS A 120 0.05 14.12 6.13
C LYS A 120 -1.29 14.62 5.61
N PHE A 121 -1.99 13.80 4.81
CA PHE A 121 -3.31 14.15 4.31
C PHE A 121 -4.35 14.21 5.43
N GLN A 122 -4.37 13.18 6.30
CA GLN A 122 -5.25 13.12 7.46
C GLN A 122 -5.02 14.29 8.42
N ASP A 123 -3.76 14.61 8.72
CA ASP A 123 -3.40 15.74 9.58
C ASP A 123 -3.89 17.08 9.01
N ARG A 124 -3.71 17.31 7.70
CA ARG A 124 -4.22 18.52 7.05
C ARG A 124 -5.74 18.64 7.13
N LEU A 125 -6.45 17.55 6.86
CA LEU A 125 -7.91 17.52 6.92
C LEU A 125 -8.44 17.72 8.35
N ALA A 126 -7.80 17.09 9.34
CA ALA A 126 -8.15 17.23 10.75
C ALA A 126 -7.97 18.67 11.22
N ARG A 127 -6.83 19.30 10.89
CA ARG A 127 -6.55 20.70 11.21
C ARG A 127 -7.54 21.65 10.53
N CYS A 128 -7.89 21.40 9.27
CA CYS A 128 -8.88 22.19 8.55
C CYS A 128 -10.28 22.08 9.19
N THR A 129 -10.68 20.89 9.63
CA THR A 129 -11.93 20.67 10.35
C THR A 129 -11.93 21.37 11.71
N MET A 130 -10.84 21.32 12.47
CA MET A 130 -10.71 22.06 13.72
C MET A 130 -10.82 23.57 13.51
N HIS A 131 -10.15 24.11 12.49
CA HIS A 131 -10.25 25.53 12.15
C HIS A 131 -11.69 25.97 11.84
N CYS A 132 -12.49 25.12 11.16
CA CYS A 132 -13.91 25.40 10.97
C CYS A 132 -14.69 25.44 12.30
N ASN A 133 -14.38 24.55 13.24
CA ASN A 133 -15.01 24.52 14.56
C ASN A 133 -14.61 25.73 15.41
N ASP A 134 -13.35 26.11 15.41
CA ASP A 134 -12.86 27.29 16.14
C ASP A 134 -13.53 28.55 15.59
N LYS A 135 -13.57 28.71 14.26
CA LYS A 135 -14.28 29.81 13.61
C LYS A 135 -15.77 29.86 13.95
N ALA A 136 -16.41 28.71 14.11
CA ALA A 136 -17.80 28.63 14.53
C ALA A 136 -17.96 29.09 15.99
N LYS A 137 -17.09 28.65 16.90
CA LYS A 137 -17.07 29.10 18.30
C LYS A 137 -16.86 30.61 18.41
N ASP A 138 -15.85 31.14 17.73
CA ASP A 138 -15.57 32.58 17.71
C ASP A 138 -16.78 33.39 17.22
N SER A 139 -17.53 32.85 16.26
CA SER A 139 -18.74 33.52 15.76
C SER A 139 -19.89 33.52 16.78
N ILE A 140 -20.04 32.46 17.57
CA ILE A 140 -21.01 32.40 18.68
C ILE A 140 -20.60 33.38 19.78
N ASP A 141 -19.32 33.41 20.16
CA ASP A 141 -18.80 34.30 21.19
C ASP A 141 -18.93 35.78 20.79
N ALA A 142 -18.84 36.07 19.49
CA ALA A 142 -19.12 37.39 18.91
C ALA A 142 -20.62 37.76 18.86
N GLY A 143 -21.52 36.89 19.34
CA GLY A 143 -22.97 37.14 19.38
C GLY A 143 -23.72 36.80 18.10
N SER A 144 -23.12 36.05 17.18
CA SER A 144 -23.83 35.59 15.97
C SER A 144 -24.94 34.60 16.31
N LYS A 145 -26.02 34.61 15.53
CA LYS A 145 -27.14 33.67 15.73
C LYS A 145 -26.69 32.24 15.49
N GLU A 146 -27.07 31.33 16.39
CA GLU A 146 -26.71 29.90 16.34
C GLU A 146 -27.02 29.26 14.98
N LEU A 147 -28.21 29.53 14.42
CA LEU A 147 -28.61 28.99 13.11
C LEU A 147 -27.71 29.47 11.96
N GLN A 148 -27.21 30.70 12.04
CA GLN A 148 -26.29 31.26 11.05
C GLN A 148 -24.91 30.61 11.18
N VAL A 149 -24.41 30.47 12.41
CA VAL A 149 -23.13 29.81 12.67
C VAL A 149 -23.15 28.35 12.21
N LYS A 150 -24.23 27.63 12.48
CA LYS A 150 -24.39 26.24 12.03
C LYS A 150 -24.28 26.11 10.51
N ARG A 151 -24.94 27.01 9.75
CA ARG A 151 -24.83 27.05 8.29
C ARG A 151 -23.41 27.39 7.81
N GLN A 152 -22.72 28.29 8.51
CA GLN A 152 -21.34 28.64 8.20
C GLN A 152 -20.37 27.49 8.47
N LEU A 153 -20.55 26.77 9.57
CA LEU A 153 -19.79 25.57 9.91
C LEU A 153 -19.96 24.49 8.84
N ASP A 154 -21.20 24.19 8.46
CA ASP A 154 -21.50 23.19 7.43
C ASP A 154 -20.86 23.55 6.08
N SER A 155 -20.94 24.83 5.68
CA SER A 155 -20.29 25.31 4.46
C SER A 155 -18.76 25.26 4.55
N CYS A 156 -18.17 25.58 5.71
CA CYS A 156 -16.74 25.52 5.94
C CYS A 156 -16.22 24.09 5.82
N VAL A 157 -16.88 23.13 6.50
CA VAL A 157 -16.49 21.71 6.46
C VAL A 157 -16.65 21.13 5.06
N THR A 158 -17.69 21.52 4.32
CA THR A 158 -17.87 21.07 2.92
C THR A 158 -16.71 21.56 2.04
N LYS A 159 -16.37 22.85 2.11
CA LYS A 159 -15.23 23.42 1.37
C LYS A 159 -13.91 22.75 1.76
N CYS A 160 -13.70 22.54 3.06
CA CYS A 160 -12.53 21.86 3.59
C CYS A 160 -12.32 20.49 2.93
N VAL A 161 -13.39 19.69 2.87
CA VAL A 161 -13.35 18.36 2.26
C VAL A 161 -13.09 18.46 0.76
N ASP A 162 -13.80 19.33 0.04
CA ASP A 162 -13.63 19.49 -1.41
C ASP A 162 -12.21 19.92 -1.77
N ASP A 163 -11.66 20.92 -1.07
CA ASP A 163 -10.28 21.41 -1.26
C ASP A 163 -9.25 20.29 -1.04
N HIS A 164 -9.44 19.48 0.00
CA HIS A 164 -8.55 18.35 0.27
C HIS A 164 -8.76 17.20 -0.72
N MET A 165 -9.98 16.90 -1.16
CA MET A 165 -10.23 15.87 -2.18
C MET A 165 -9.52 16.18 -3.51
N HIS A 166 -9.39 17.46 -3.89
CA HIS A 166 -8.63 17.87 -5.07
C HIS A 166 -7.11 17.59 -4.96
N LEU A 167 -6.57 17.35 -3.77
CA LEU A 167 -5.17 16.98 -3.58
C LEU A 167 -4.90 15.48 -3.80
N ILE A 168 -5.92 14.64 -3.65
CA ILE A 168 -5.80 13.17 -3.76
C ILE A 168 -5.19 12.75 -5.12
N PRO A 169 -5.63 13.27 -6.28
CA PRO A 169 -5.01 12.92 -7.57
C PRO A 169 -3.53 13.27 -7.65
N THR A 170 -3.15 14.44 -7.13
CA THR A 170 -1.75 14.91 -7.11
C THR A 170 -0.89 14.03 -6.22
N MET A 171 -1.37 13.69 -5.03
CA MET A 171 -0.69 12.76 -4.12
C MET A 171 -0.56 11.37 -4.73
N THR A 172 -1.62 10.85 -5.33
CA THR A 172 -1.63 9.57 -6.04
C THR A 172 -0.52 9.52 -7.09
N LYS A 173 -0.39 10.58 -7.90
CA LYS A 173 0.64 10.69 -8.93
C LYS A 173 2.05 10.66 -8.33
N LYS A 174 2.30 11.47 -7.29
CA LYS A 174 3.60 11.52 -6.60
C LYS A 174 3.98 10.17 -6.00
N MET A 175 3.05 9.50 -5.32
CA MET A 175 3.31 8.17 -4.76
C MET A 175 3.67 7.17 -5.86
N LYS A 176 2.95 7.17 -6.99
CA LYS A 176 3.24 6.28 -8.13
C LYS A 176 4.63 6.52 -8.72
N GLU A 177 5.02 7.79 -8.87
CA GLU A 177 6.33 8.17 -9.39
C GLU A 177 7.46 7.70 -8.45
N SER A 178 7.34 7.98 -7.15
CA SER A 178 8.33 7.56 -6.15
C SER A 178 8.42 6.03 -5.99
N LEU A 179 7.30 5.32 -6.03
CA LEU A 179 7.30 3.85 -6.02
C LEU A 179 7.95 3.26 -7.27
N SER A 180 7.85 3.95 -8.40
CA SER A 180 8.52 3.54 -9.65
C SER A 180 10.04 3.72 -9.60
N SER A 181 10.56 4.61 -8.75
CA SER A 181 12.00 4.76 -8.52
C SER A 181 12.57 3.76 -7.51
N ILE A 182 11.75 3.23 -6.60
CA ILE A 182 12.18 2.30 -5.54
C ILE A 182 12.49 0.88 -6.09
N GLY A 183 11.92 0.51 -7.23
CA GLY A 183 12.11 -0.80 -7.88
C GLY A 183 13.15 -0.83 -9.02
N LYS A 184 13.97 0.21 -9.17
CA LYS A 184 15.13 0.24 -10.08
C LYS A 184 16.39 -0.16 -9.33
#